data_AF-A0A5M8QFT3-F1
#
_entry.id   AF-A0A5M8QFT3-F1
#
_cell.length_a   1.000
_cell.length_b   1.000
_cell.length_c   1.000
_cell.angle_alpha   90.00
_cell.angle_beta   90.00
_cell.angle_gamma   90.00
#
_symmetry.space_group_name_H-M   'P 1'
#
loop_
_entity.id
_entity.type
_entity.pdbx_description
1 polymer ?
#
loop_
_entity_poly.entity_id
_entity_poly.type
_entity_poly.pdbx_seq_one_letter_code
_entity_poly.pdbx_strand_id
1 'polypeptide(L)'
;MKYAFSILTAFCLVLFSYSESHSTDRRSTEKSIDSDDFPVPTNVPGLLFYIQRDPNSNTICYQLNVDKQGKISEKNPVNTFWIRYTDGGVRKDLNYLQRKFAYGINSKQTGNSSFELRSVAYSKMPLYLRKDSKDEYHVYASINKKECILNRVFIHIDGGTFWSPNVLYIELKGTDTATGKTIIQRIKPT
;
A
#
# COMPACT_ATOMS: atom_id res chain seq x y z
N MET A 1 2.15 27.81 -5.91
CA MET A 1 0.66 27.81 -5.93
C MET A 1 0.18 26.61 -5.13
N LYS A 2 -0.38 26.88 -3.96
CA LYS A 2 -0.86 25.92 -2.97
C LYS A 2 -2.37 25.81 -3.18
N TYR A 3 -2.89 24.63 -3.51
CA TYR A 3 -4.33 24.44 -3.60
C TYR A 3 -4.88 24.02 -2.24
N ALA A 4 -5.65 24.94 -1.67
CA ALA A 4 -6.51 24.74 -0.53
C ALA A 4 -7.64 23.77 -0.88
N PHE A 5 -7.85 22.76 -0.05
CA PHE A 5 -9.13 22.06 0.06
C PHE A 5 -9.74 22.44 1.40
N SER A 6 -10.58 23.46 1.37
CA SER A 6 -11.55 23.77 2.42
C SER A 6 -12.93 23.35 1.94
N ILE A 7 -13.79 23.06 2.93
CA ILE A 7 -15.23 22.85 2.90
C ILE A 7 -15.67 21.38 2.79
N LEU A 8 -15.87 20.75 3.94
CA LEU A 8 -17.23 20.65 4.49
C LEU A 8 -17.18 20.41 6.01
N THR A 9 -17.64 21.40 6.77
CA THR A 9 -17.86 21.36 8.22
C THR A 9 -19.32 21.07 8.54
N ALA A 10 -19.52 20.43 9.72
CA ALA A 10 -20.71 20.41 10.58
C ALA A 10 -21.77 19.34 10.22
N PHE A 11 -22.38 18.56 11.11
CA PHE A 11 -22.68 18.56 12.58
C PHE A 11 -22.86 17.04 12.95
N CYS A 12 -22.60 16.50 14.13
CA CYS A 12 -23.19 16.81 15.43
C CYS A 12 -22.48 15.99 16.54
N LEU A 13 -22.50 16.56 17.74
CA LEU A 13 -21.85 16.16 18.99
C LEU A 13 -22.40 14.84 19.57
N VAL A 14 -21.51 14.03 20.17
CA VAL A 14 -21.74 13.51 21.53
C VAL A 14 -20.43 13.65 22.31
N LEU A 15 -20.52 14.46 23.36
CA LEU A 15 -19.54 14.64 24.41
C LEU A 15 -19.50 13.40 25.30
N PHE A 16 -18.32 12.88 25.60
CA PHE A 16 -18.02 12.37 26.94
C PHE A 16 -16.65 12.90 27.35
N SER A 17 -16.69 13.93 28.18
CA SER A 17 -15.56 14.40 28.96
C SER A 17 -15.28 13.39 30.07
N TYR A 18 -14.07 12.86 30.13
CA TYR A 18 -13.46 12.54 31.41
C TYR A 18 -12.01 13.01 31.36
N SER A 19 -11.74 14.04 32.16
CA SER A 19 -10.41 14.50 32.51
C SER A 19 -9.86 13.55 33.55
N GLU A 20 -8.68 12.99 33.30
CA GLU A 20 -7.75 12.69 34.39
C GLU A 20 -6.31 12.87 33.88
N SER A 21 -5.70 13.94 34.37
CA SER A 21 -4.29 14.24 34.25
C SER A 21 -3.50 13.39 35.25
N HIS A 22 -2.80 12.38 34.75
CA HIS A 22 -1.64 11.81 35.43
C HIS A 22 -0.42 11.89 34.51
N SER A 23 0.40 12.92 34.73
CA SER A 23 1.75 13.01 34.21
C SER A 23 2.59 11.89 34.82
N THR A 24 2.76 10.80 34.06
CA THR A 24 3.79 9.80 34.33
C THR A 24 4.81 9.91 33.21
N ASP A 25 5.99 10.39 33.57
CA ASP A 25 7.20 10.35 32.74
C ASP A 25 7.46 8.89 32.35
N ARG A 26 7.08 8.54 31.12
CA ARG A 26 7.49 7.30 30.48
C ARG A 26 8.42 7.71 29.35
N ARG A 27 9.72 7.52 29.57
CA ARG A 27 10.66 7.19 28.50
C ARG A 27 10.03 6.08 27.67
N SER A 28 9.40 6.44 26.56
CA SER A 28 8.96 5.50 25.54
C SER A 28 10.23 4.89 24.98
N THR A 29 10.53 3.69 25.45
CA THR A 29 11.38 2.77 24.70
C THR A 29 10.63 2.58 23.39
N GLU A 30 11.06 3.25 22.31
CA GLU A 30 10.55 2.99 20.96
C GLU A 30 10.78 1.51 20.70
N LYS A 31 9.73 0.71 20.92
CA LYS A 31 9.70 -0.66 20.44
C LYS A 31 9.72 -0.53 18.93
N SER A 32 10.88 -0.74 18.32
CA SER A 32 11.00 -0.86 16.88
C SER A 32 10.03 -1.96 16.45
N ILE A 33 8.89 -1.58 15.88
CA ILE A 33 8.00 -2.55 15.24
C ILE A 33 8.83 -3.12 14.10
N ASP A 34 9.29 -4.36 14.27
CA ASP A 34 9.95 -5.05 13.17
C ASP A 34 8.86 -5.39 12.17
N SER A 35 8.94 -4.74 11.02
CA SER A 35 7.99 -4.93 9.94
C SER A 35 7.89 -6.41 9.51
N ASP A 36 8.90 -7.25 9.80
CA ASP A 36 8.90 -8.67 9.47
C ASP A 36 7.96 -9.52 10.37
N ASP A 37 7.34 -8.96 11.42
CA ASP A 37 6.34 -9.65 12.26
C ASP A 37 4.96 -9.79 11.60
N PHE A 38 4.74 -9.16 10.44
CA PHE A 38 3.47 -9.19 9.73
C PHE A 38 3.30 -10.45 8.87
N PRO A 39 2.07 -11.00 8.76
CA PRO A 39 1.82 -12.19 7.95
C PRO A 39 2.06 -11.91 6.46
N VAL A 40 2.72 -12.81 5.76
CA VAL A 40 2.89 -12.70 4.30
C VAL A 40 1.69 -13.35 3.60
N PRO A 41 1.03 -12.68 2.62
CA PRO A 41 0.01 -13.31 1.80
C PRO A 41 0.48 -14.60 1.12
N THR A 42 -0.17 -15.71 1.45
CA THR A 42 0.02 -17.01 0.80
C THR A 42 -1.19 -17.36 -0.07
N ASN A 43 -1.00 -18.24 -1.06
CA ASN A 43 -2.09 -18.74 -1.93
C ASN A 43 -2.79 -17.65 -2.76
N VAL A 44 -2.06 -16.59 -3.12
CA VAL A 44 -2.52 -15.55 -4.07
C VAL A 44 -1.73 -15.71 -5.37
N PRO A 45 -2.19 -16.54 -6.33
CA PRO A 45 -1.50 -16.70 -7.60
C PRO A 45 -1.48 -15.37 -8.36
N GLY A 46 -0.33 -15.00 -8.94
CA GLY A 46 -0.16 -13.72 -9.61
C GLY A 46 -0.19 -12.51 -8.66
N LEU A 47 0.13 -12.68 -7.38
CA LEU A 47 0.38 -11.55 -6.47
C LEU A 47 1.57 -10.74 -7.00
N LEU A 48 1.34 -9.46 -7.27
CA LEU A 48 2.36 -8.53 -7.74
C LEU A 48 3.11 -7.91 -6.56
N PHE A 49 2.36 -7.38 -5.60
CA PHE A 49 2.87 -6.84 -4.34
C PHE A 49 1.72 -6.71 -3.34
N TYR A 50 2.03 -6.36 -2.10
CA TYR A 50 1.02 -6.08 -1.08
C TYR A 50 1.40 -4.91 -0.17
N ILE A 51 0.39 -4.36 0.49
CA ILE A 51 0.53 -3.25 1.43
C ILE A 51 0.06 -3.69 2.81
N GLN A 52 0.87 -3.39 3.81
CA GLN A 52 0.56 -3.52 5.23
C GLN A 52 0.73 -2.18 5.93
N ARG A 53 0.06 -2.02 7.07
CA ARG A 53 0.12 -0.79 7.84
C ARG A 53 -0.19 -1.04 9.30
N ASP A 54 0.28 -0.14 10.15
CA ASP A 54 -0.20 -0.10 11.52
C ASP A 54 -1.64 0.46 11.61
N PRO A 55 -2.41 0.09 12.65
CA PRO A 55 -2.06 -0.79 13.78
C PRO A 55 -2.47 -2.27 13.59
N ASN A 56 -2.90 -2.71 12.41
CA ASN A 56 -3.40 -4.08 12.24
C ASN A 56 -2.77 -4.81 11.05
N SER A 57 -2.72 -6.13 11.15
CA SER A 57 -2.09 -7.00 10.15
C SER A 57 -2.91 -7.19 8.86
N ASN A 58 -4.06 -6.52 8.70
CA ASN A 58 -4.85 -6.64 7.48
C ASN A 58 -4.04 -6.14 6.28
N THR A 59 -4.05 -6.96 5.23
CA THR A 59 -3.13 -6.78 4.11
C THR A 59 -3.91 -6.49 2.84
N ILE A 60 -3.51 -5.46 2.10
CA ILE A 60 -4.06 -5.17 0.78
C ILE A 60 -3.19 -5.88 -0.24
N CYS A 61 -3.77 -6.80 -0.99
CA CYS A 61 -3.09 -7.52 -2.07
C CYS A 61 -3.37 -6.86 -3.42
N TYR A 62 -2.33 -6.74 -4.24
CA TYR A 62 -2.39 -6.29 -5.62
C TYR A 62 -2.03 -7.47 -6.50
N GLN A 63 -3.05 -8.06 -7.12
CA GLN A 63 -2.95 -9.27 -7.92
C GLN A 63 -3.05 -8.90 -9.41
N LEU A 64 -2.29 -9.59 -10.26
CA LEU A 64 -2.43 -9.51 -11.70
C LEU A 64 -3.85 -9.90 -12.11
N ASN A 65 -4.49 -9.08 -12.95
CA ASN A 65 -5.83 -9.35 -13.43
C ASN A 65 -5.78 -9.87 -14.87
N VAL A 66 -6.01 -11.17 -15.03
CA VAL A 66 -6.08 -11.86 -16.33
C VAL A 66 -7.48 -12.42 -16.58
N ASP A 67 -7.84 -12.54 -17.85
CA ASP A 67 -9.04 -13.28 -18.25
C ASP A 67 -8.83 -14.80 -18.16
N LYS A 68 -9.86 -15.55 -18.56
CA LYS A 68 -9.84 -17.03 -18.52
C LYS A 68 -8.79 -17.65 -19.44
N GLN A 69 -8.26 -16.87 -20.40
CA GLN A 69 -7.25 -17.27 -21.37
C GLN A 69 -5.85 -16.84 -20.92
N GLY A 70 -5.72 -16.20 -19.76
CA GLY A 70 -4.44 -15.71 -19.24
C GLY A 70 -4.01 -14.37 -19.85
N LYS A 71 -4.86 -13.72 -20.66
CA LYS A 71 -4.56 -12.39 -21.20
C LYS A 71 -4.86 -11.33 -20.16
N ILE A 72 -3.93 -10.39 -19.98
CA ILE A 72 -4.10 -9.29 -19.03
C ILE A 72 -5.28 -8.39 -19.39
N SER A 73 -6.04 -7.96 -18.39
CA SER A 73 -7.12 -7.00 -18.56
C SER A 73 -6.56 -5.60 -18.80
N GLU A 74 -6.56 -5.14 -20.05
CA GLU A 74 -5.98 -3.83 -20.42
C GLU A 74 -6.64 -2.64 -19.70
N LYS A 75 -7.93 -2.76 -19.37
CA LYS A 75 -8.67 -1.71 -18.64
C LYS A 75 -8.37 -1.70 -17.15
N ASN A 76 -8.15 -2.86 -16.55
CA ASN A 76 -7.96 -3.02 -15.11
C ASN A 76 -6.90 -4.12 -14.86
N PRO A 77 -5.62 -3.87 -15.13
CA PRO A 77 -4.58 -4.90 -15.12
C PRO A 77 -4.22 -5.40 -13.71
N VAL A 78 -4.70 -4.70 -12.67
CA VAL A 78 -4.46 -5.03 -11.27
C VAL A 78 -5.80 -5.17 -10.54
N ASN A 79 -6.01 -6.33 -9.95
CA ASN A 79 -7.11 -6.60 -9.03
C ASN A 79 -6.65 -6.36 -7.59
N THR A 80 -7.39 -5.55 -6.84
CA THR A 80 -7.03 -5.17 -5.46
C THR A 80 -8.10 -5.63 -4.48
N PHE A 81 -7.66 -6.28 -3.41
CA PHE A 81 -8.53 -6.81 -2.35
C PHE A 81 -7.79 -6.90 -1.01
N TRP A 82 -8.55 -7.05 0.07
CA TRP A 82 -8.06 -7.32 1.41
C TRP A 82 -7.88 -8.81 1.66
N ILE A 83 -6.85 -9.18 2.40
CA ILE A 83 -6.84 -10.34 3.27
C ILE A 83 -6.94 -9.82 4.70
N ARG A 84 -8.03 -10.18 5.38
CA ARG A 84 -8.31 -9.72 6.74
C ARG A 84 -7.79 -10.71 7.77
N TYR A 85 -6.51 -10.62 8.10
CA TYR A 85 -5.90 -11.48 9.11
C TYR A 85 -6.50 -11.32 10.51
N THR A 86 -7.03 -10.14 10.85
CA THR A 86 -7.78 -9.94 12.10
C THR A 86 -9.12 -10.69 12.11
N ASP A 87 -9.62 -11.07 10.93
CA ASP A 87 -10.91 -11.72 10.73
C ASP A 87 -10.69 -13.15 10.16
N GLY A 88 -9.65 -13.85 10.62
CA GLY A 88 -9.37 -15.23 10.22
C GLY A 88 -8.76 -15.42 8.82
N GLY A 89 -8.21 -14.37 8.22
CA GLY A 89 -7.56 -14.43 6.90
C GLY A 89 -8.53 -14.36 5.72
N VAL A 90 -9.76 -13.88 5.95
CA VAL A 90 -10.79 -13.84 4.90
C VAL A 90 -10.44 -12.82 3.82
N ARG A 91 -10.58 -13.23 2.55
CA ARG A 91 -10.49 -12.35 1.40
C ARG A 91 -11.74 -11.47 1.29
N LYS A 92 -11.57 -10.15 1.14
CA LYS A 92 -12.67 -9.20 0.86
C LYS A 92 -12.30 -8.17 -0.19
N ASP A 93 -13.21 -7.90 -1.12
CA ASP A 93 -13.00 -6.87 -2.12
C ASP A 93 -13.01 -5.45 -1.52
N LEU A 94 -12.35 -4.52 -2.21
CA LEU A 94 -12.47 -3.10 -1.90
C LEU A 94 -13.86 -2.59 -2.29
N ASN A 95 -14.50 -1.87 -1.38
CA ASN A 95 -15.68 -1.07 -1.73
C ASN A 95 -15.29 0.12 -2.63
N TYR A 96 -16.29 0.77 -3.23
CA TYR A 96 -16.08 1.88 -4.16
C TYR A 96 -15.25 3.01 -3.54
N LEU A 97 -15.53 3.38 -2.30
CA LEU A 97 -14.87 4.48 -1.62
C LEU A 97 -13.38 4.19 -1.36
N GLN A 98 -13.07 2.99 -0.88
CA GLN A 98 -11.68 2.53 -0.68
C GLN A 98 -10.91 2.49 -1.99
N ARG A 99 -11.54 2.01 -3.07
CA ARG A 99 -10.93 1.96 -4.40
C ARG A 99 -10.70 3.37 -4.96
N LYS A 100 -11.62 4.29 -4.74
CA LYS A 100 -11.58 5.63 -5.33
C LYS A 100 -10.67 6.62 -4.59
N PHE A 101 -10.42 6.41 -3.29
CA PHE A 101 -9.72 7.39 -2.45
C PHE A 101 -8.54 6.86 -1.64
N ALA A 102 -8.38 5.54 -1.50
CA ALA A 102 -7.32 4.97 -0.66
C ALA A 102 -6.45 3.98 -1.46
N TYR A 103 -6.91 2.74 -1.58
CA TYR A 103 -6.10 1.61 -1.98
C TYR A 103 -6.18 1.29 -3.48
N GLY A 104 -6.91 2.07 -4.26
CA GLY A 104 -6.99 1.87 -5.70
C GLY A 104 -5.68 2.18 -6.43
N ILE A 105 -5.55 1.60 -7.61
CA ILE A 105 -4.48 1.85 -8.57
C ILE A 105 -5.11 2.39 -9.85
N ASN A 106 -4.63 3.53 -10.31
CA ASN A 106 -4.88 4.01 -11.66
C ASN A 106 -3.84 3.38 -12.59
N SER A 107 -4.27 2.87 -13.73
CA SER A 107 -3.40 2.27 -14.75
C SER A 107 -3.48 3.02 -16.07
N LYS A 108 -2.34 3.23 -16.70
CA LYS A 108 -2.22 3.74 -18.07
C LYS A 108 -1.35 2.78 -18.88
N GLN A 109 -1.87 2.28 -19.99
CA GLN A 109 -1.09 1.44 -20.90
C GLN A 109 0.04 2.25 -21.54
N THR A 110 1.24 1.67 -21.58
CA THR A 110 2.44 2.30 -22.14
C THR A 110 3.00 1.57 -23.37
N GLY A 111 2.43 0.42 -23.73
CA GLY A 111 2.79 -0.39 -24.91
C GLY A 111 3.24 -1.79 -24.53
N ASN A 112 3.20 -2.75 -25.47
CA ASN A 112 3.66 -4.14 -25.27
C ASN A 112 3.13 -4.80 -23.98
N SER A 113 1.82 -4.67 -23.71
CA SER A 113 1.19 -5.14 -22.46
C SER A 113 1.85 -4.61 -21.18
N SER A 114 2.51 -3.46 -21.25
CA SER A 114 3.08 -2.75 -20.10
C SER A 114 2.17 -1.60 -19.67
N PHE A 115 2.20 -1.29 -18.38
CA PHE A 115 1.35 -0.28 -17.77
C PHE A 115 2.14 0.56 -16.78
N GLU A 116 1.94 1.87 -16.81
CA GLU A 116 2.26 2.74 -15.70
C GLU A 116 1.11 2.67 -14.69
N LEU A 117 1.45 2.41 -13.42
CA LEU A 117 0.52 2.32 -12.31
C LEU A 117 0.77 3.46 -11.33
N ARG A 118 -0.30 4.07 -10.82
CA ARG A 118 -0.24 5.09 -9.76
C ARG A 118 -1.21 4.76 -8.65
N SER A 119 -0.71 4.73 -7.42
CA SER A 119 -1.56 4.69 -6.24
C SER A 119 -2.44 5.92 -6.19
N VAL A 120 -3.73 5.73 -5.94
CA VAL A 120 -4.68 6.83 -5.75
C VAL A 120 -4.28 7.70 -4.55
N ALA A 121 -3.82 7.08 -3.47
CA ALA A 121 -3.39 7.78 -2.26
C ALA A 121 -1.97 8.38 -2.36
N TYR A 122 -1.13 7.91 -3.28
CA TYR A 122 0.25 8.36 -3.40
C TYR A 122 0.76 8.33 -4.84
N SER A 123 0.30 9.30 -5.64
CA SER A 123 0.58 9.35 -7.09
C SER A 123 2.00 9.79 -7.44
N LYS A 124 2.76 10.33 -6.48
CA LYS A 124 4.15 10.82 -6.67
C LYS A 124 5.14 9.72 -7.01
N MET A 125 4.82 8.47 -6.68
CA MET A 125 5.67 7.30 -6.94
C MET A 125 5.04 6.46 -8.07
N PRO A 126 5.47 6.63 -9.33
CA PRO A 126 5.03 5.75 -10.40
C PRO A 126 5.57 4.34 -10.19
N LEU A 127 4.75 3.36 -10.52
CA LEU A 127 5.08 1.95 -10.56
C LEU A 127 4.90 1.46 -12.01
N TYR A 128 5.58 0.39 -12.40
CA TYR A 128 5.51 -0.12 -13.77
C TYR A 128 5.19 -1.61 -13.77
N LEU A 129 4.06 -1.98 -14.35
CA LEU A 129 3.69 -3.38 -14.56
C LEU A 129 4.17 -3.80 -15.94
N ARG A 130 5.06 -4.79 -16.00
CA ARG A 130 5.57 -5.36 -17.25
C ARG A 130 6.10 -6.78 -17.02
N LYS A 131 6.36 -7.48 -18.12
CA LYS A 131 6.96 -8.81 -18.09
C LYS A 131 8.47 -8.75 -17.89
N ASP A 132 9.02 -9.78 -17.25
CA ASP A 132 10.46 -10.05 -17.21
C ASP A 132 10.91 -10.88 -18.42
N SER A 133 12.15 -11.36 -18.40
CA SER A 133 12.72 -12.21 -19.46
C SER A 133 12.11 -13.62 -19.52
N LYS A 134 11.32 -14.03 -18.52
CA LYS A 134 10.61 -15.31 -18.44
C LYS A 134 9.13 -15.17 -18.77
N ASP A 135 8.71 -14.01 -19.27
CA ASP A 135 7.32 -13.68 -19.61
C ASP A 135 6.38 -13.57 -18.38
N GLU A 136 6.94 -13.42 -17.17
CA GLU A 136 6.18 -13.25 -15.93
C GLU A 136 5.97 -11.77 -15.60
N TYR A 137 4.76 -11.39 -15.22
CA TYR A 137 4.44 -10.01 -14.85
C TYR A 137 4.93 -9.65 -13.45
N HIS A 138 5.64 -8.53 -13.36
CA HIS A 138 6.08 -7.93 -12.10
C HIS A 138 5.73 -6.45 -12.05
N VAL A 139 5.65 -5.90 -10.84
CA VAL A 139 5.59 -4.45 -10.62
C VAL A 139 6.96 -3.94 -10.25
N TYR A 140 7.49 -3.03 -11.05
CA TYR A 140 8.78 -2.40 -10.87
C TYR A 140 8.64 -1.03 -10.22
N ALA A 141 9.54 -0.72 -9.31
CA ALA A 141 9.66 0.57 -8.63
C ALA A 141 11.11 1.00 -8.56
N SER A 142 11.35 2.31 -8.47
CA SER A 142 12.67 2.84 -8.11
C SER A 142 12.82 2.80 -6.59
N ILE A 143 13.68 1.92 -6.08
CA ILE A 143 13.98 1.76 -4.65
C ILE A 143 15.48 2.02 -4.47
N ASN A 144 15.84 3.02 -3.66
CA ASN A 144 17.22 3.51 -3.52
C ASN A 144 17.93 3.77 -4.86
N LYS A 145 17.22 4.42 -5.80
CA LYS A 145 17.70 4.74 -7.17
C LYS A 145 18.03 3.52 -8.04
N LYS A 146 17.56 2.33 -7.65
CA LYS A 146 17.70 1.10 -8.43
C LYS A 146 16.33 0.61 -8.88
N GLU A 147 16.27 0.02 -10.05
CA GLU A 147 15.06 -0.67 -10.49
C GLU A 147 14.91 -1.97 -9.71
N CYS A 148 13.78 -2.11 -9.00
CA CYS A 148 13.49 -3.27 -8.18
C CYS A 148 12.10 -3.81 -8.51
N ILE A 149 11.95 -5.15 -8.46
CA ILE A 149 10.64 -5.77 -8.36
C ILE A 149 10.09 -5.48 -6.97
N LEU A 150 8.98 -4.76 -6.88
CA LEU A 150 8.35 -4.41 -5.61
C LEU A 150 7.69 -5.65 -5.01
N ASN A 151 8.01 -5.97 -3.76
CA ASN A 151 7.41 -7.12 -3.07
C ASN A 151 6.40 -6.67 -2.00
N ARG A 152 6.77 -5.65 -1.20
CA ARG A 152 5.96 -5.15 -0.10
C ARG A 152 6.10 -3.65 0.09
N VAL A 153 5.00 -3.01 0.45
CA VAL A 153 4.99 -1.68 1.06
C VAL A 153 4.47 -1.80 2.49
N PHE A 154 5.20 -1.24 3.44
CA PHE A 154 4.77 -1.12 4.83
C PHE A 154 4.57 0.36 5.19
N ILE A 155 3.46 0.69 5.84
CA ILE A 155 3.11 2.07 6.19
C ILE A 155 3.03 2.18 7.71
N HIS A 156 3.98 2.89 8.30
CA HIS A 156 3.99 3.16 9.73
C HIS A 156 3.17 4.42 10.02
N ILE A 157 2.13 4.28 10.85
CA ILE A 157 1.15 5.33 11.15
C ILE A 157 1.15 5.54 12.67
N ASP A 158 1.24 6.81 13.08
CA ASP A 158 1.16 7.21 14.49
C ASP A 158 0.08 8.28 14.68
N GLY A 159 -1.15 7.82 14.98
CA GLY A 159 -2.32 8.69 15.14
C GLY A 159 -2.88 9.25 13.84
N GLY A 160 -3.61 10.36 13.96
CA GLY A 160 -4.39 10.96 12.87
C GLY A 160 -5.82 10.42 12.78
N THR A 161 -6.49 10.69 11.67
CA THR A 161 -7.87 10.23 11.40
C THR A 161 -7.87 9.17 10.31
N PHE A 162 -9.00 8.46 10.15
CA PHE A 162 -9.15 7.48 9.07
C PHE A 162 -8.89 8.06 7.67
N TRP A 163 -9.26 9.33 7.45
CA TRP A 163 -9.08 10.03 6.17
C TRP A 163 -7.78 10.80 6.04
N SER A 164 -7.08 11.02 7.16
CA SER A 164 -5.81 11.73 7.21
C SER A 164 -4.94 11.11 8.30
N PRO A 165 -4.38 9.91 8.04
CA PRO A 165 -3.48 9.26 8.97
C PRO A 165 -2.16 10.03 9.03
N ASN A 166 -1.56 10.12 10.22
CA ASN A 166 -0.22 10.67 10.36
C ASN A 166 0.80 9.57 10.00
N VAL A 167 1.24 9.56 8.75
CA VAL A 167 2.21 8.58 8.25
C VAL A 167 3.62 9.03 8.60
N LEU A 168 4.27 8.29 9.50
CA LEU A 168 5.66 8.57 9.90
C LEU A 168 6.64 8.21 8.78
N TYR A 169 6.47 7.02 8.19
CA TYR A 169 7.22 6.59 7.01
C TYR A 169 6.47 5.52 6.20
N ILE A 170 6.89 5.39 4.95
CA ILE A 170 6.55 4.29 4.05
C ILE A 170 7.84 3.52 3.78
N GLU A 171 7.85 2.23 4.05
CA GLU A 171 8.95 1.32 3.74
C GLU A 171 8.63 0.50 2.49
N LEU A 172 9.53 0.53 1.52
CA LEU A 172 9.48 -0.26 0.29
C LEU A 172 10.49 -1.39 0.42
N LYS A 173 10.03 -2.63 0.26
CA LYS A 173 10.87 -3.84 0.19
C LYS A 173 10.72 -4.43 -1.22
N GLY A 174 11.84 -4.56 -1.93
CA GLY A 174 11.87 -5.07 -3.29
C GLY A 174 13.13 -5.88 -3.57
N THR A 175 13.16 -6.49 -4.75
CA THR A 175 14.30 -7.28 -5.25
C THR A 175 14.99 -6.52 -6.38
N ASP A 176 16.27 -6.19 -6.21
CA ASP A 176 17.09 -5.52 -7.23
C ASP A 176 17.20 -6.37 -8.49
N THR A 177 16.79 -5.83 -9.64
CA THR A 177 16.78 -6.58 -10.90
C THR A 177 18.18 -6.94 -11.39
N ALA A 178 19.20 -6.17 -10.99
CA ALA A 178 20.58 -6.39 -11.40
C ALA A 178 21.29 -7.44 -10.54
N THR A 179 20.93 -7.56 -9.25
CA THR A 179 21.70 -8.38 -8.29
C THR A 179 20.88 -9.51 -7.66
N GLY A 180 19.55 -9.49 -7.79
CA GLY A 180 18.65 -10.43 -7.12
C GLY A 180 18.57 -10.25 -5.59
N LYS A 181 19.25 -9.24 -5.02
CA LYS A 181 19.25 -8.99 -3.58
C LYS A 181 18.06 -8.15 -3.16
N THR A 182 17.56 -8.40 -1.95
CA THR A 182 16.54 -7.56 -1.34
C THR A 182 17.11 -6.16 -1.03
N ILE A 183 16.34 -5.14 -1.38
CA ILE A 183 16.60 -3.73 -1.06
C ILE A 183 15.41 -3.17 -0.29
N ILE A 184 15.72 -2.40 0.74
CA ILE A 184 14.74 -1.69 1.57
C ILE A 184 15.00 -0.18 1.49
N GLN A 185 13.95 0.61 1.31
CA GLN A 185 13.99 2.06 1.39
C GLN A 185 12.83 2.57 2.25
N ARG A 186 13.12 3.48 3.17
CA ARG A 186 12.09 4.25 3.87
C ARG A 186 12.00 5.65 3.26
N ILE A 187 10.78 6.12 3.05
CA ILE A 187 10.47 7.48 2.60
C ILE A 187 9.49 8.11 3.57
N LYS A 188 9.65 9.42 3.80
CA LYS A 188 8.64 10.22 4.48
C LYS A 188 7.67 10.76 3.43
N PRO A 189 6.36 10.46 3.51
CA PRO A 189 5.40 11.06 2.59
C PRO A 189 5.33 12.56 2.87
N THR A 190 5.56 13.35 1.81
CA THR A 190 5.42 14.82 1.78
C THR A 190 4.30 15.21 0.85
#